data_AF-A0A7C1QG22-F1
#
_entry.id   AF-A0A7C1QG22-F1
#
_cell.length_a   1.000
_cell.length_b   1.000
_cell.length_c   1.000
_cell.angle_alpha   90.00
_cell.angle_beta   90.00
_cell.angle_gamma   90.00
#
_symmetry.space_group_name_H-M   'P 1'
#
loop_
_entity.id
_entity.type
_entity.pdbx_description
1 polymer ?
#
loop_
_entity_poly.entity_id
_entity_poly.type
_entity_poly.pdbx_seq_one_letter_code
_entity_poly.pdbx_strand_id
1 'polypeptide(L)'
;MVEIEVKIRIIDIKNIGEKILQLGAKLEKERFYEENTLYDFPSKSLYKKQQALRLRKMNKKSFLTFKGPPKKSRKFKIREEYETEVKNEKQLRKILKSLG
;
A
#
# COMPACT_ATOMS: atom_id res chain seq x y z
N MET A 1 6.98 -2.05 -11.15
CA MET A 1 6.47 -0.77 -11.67
C MET A 1 6.97 0.36 -10.77
N VAL A 2 7.21 1.57 -11.28
CA VAL A 2 7.54 2.73 -10.41
C VAL A 2 6.24 3.46 -10.07
N GLU A 3 5.98 3.65 -8.79
CA GLU A 3 4.86 4.46 -8.30
C GLU A 3 5.37 5.82 -7.78
N ILE A 4 4.60 6.88 -8.07
CA ILE A 4 4.88 8.26 -7.62
C ILE A 4 3.62 8.77 -6.92
N GLU A 5 3.70 8.97 -5.60
CA GLU A 5 2.56 9.45 -4.80
C GLU A 5 2.89 10.69 -3.95
N VAL A 6 1.86 11.44 -3.57
CA VAL A 6 1.89 12.49 -2.54
C VAL A 6 0.77 12.23 -1.53
N LYS A 7 1.07 12.39 -0.23
CA LYS A 7 0.07 12.27 0.84
C LYS A 7 -0.17 13.64 1.47
N ILE A 8 -1.39 14.12 1.37
CA ILE A 8 -1.82 15.44 1.87
C ILE A 8 -2.66 15.20 3.12
N ARG A 9 -2.34 15.92 4.20
CA ARG A 9 -3.15 15.88 5.42
C ARG A 9 -4.45 16.65 5.17
N ILE A 10 -5.58 15.99 5.37
CA ILE A 10 -6.92 16.58 5.21
C ILE A 10 -7.59 16.69 6.58
N ILE A 11 -8.12 17.87 6.87
CA ILE A 11 -8.85 18.17 8.12
C ILE A 11 -10.34 17.89 7.91
N ASP A 12 -10.91 18.39 6.82
CA ASP A 12 -12.32 18.19 6.46
C ASP A 12 -12.43 17.33 5.20
N ILE A 13 -12.71 16.04 5.41
CA ILE A 13 -12.81 15.04 4.34
C ILE A 13 -14.04 15.31 3.46
N LYS A 14 -15.14 15.79 4.03
CA LYS A 14 -16.39 15.99 3.30
C LYS A 14 -16.23 17.17 2.33
N ASN A 15 -15.77 18.32 2.83
CA ASN A 15 -15.57 19.51 2.01
C ASN A 15 -14.54 19.28 0.88
N ILE A 16 -13.45 18.58 1.18
CA ILE A 16 -12.43 18.27 0.17
C ILE A 16 -12.94 17.27 -0.86
N GLY A 17 -13.74 16.27 -0.44
CA GLY A 17 -14.38 15.34 -1.37
C GLY A 17 -15.27 16.04 -2.39
N GLU A 18 -16.14 16.94 -1.92
CA GLU A 18 -17.03 17.73 -2.78
C GLU A 18 -16.25 18.61 -3.77
N LYS A 19 -15.20 19.32 -3.30
CA LYS A 19 -14.33 20.13 -4.16
C LYS A 19 -13.61 19.32 -5.22
N ILE A 20 -13.09 18.14 -4.88
CA ILE A 20 -12.37 17.27 -5.83
C ILE A 20 -13.33 16.79 -6.94
N LEU A 21 -14.58 16.46 -6.60
CA LEU A 21 -15.60 16.09 -7.58
C LEU A 21 -15.98 17.28 -8.49
N GLN A 22 -16.14 18.48 -7.93
CA GLN A 22 -16.41 19.70 -8.72
C GLN A 22 -15.27 20.04 -9.69
N LEU A 23 -14.03 19.69 -9.36
CA LEU A 23 -12.87 19.83 -10.24
C LEU A 23 -12.78 18.75 -11.34
N GLY A 24 -13.76 17.85 -11.42
CA GLY A 24 -13.87 16.85 -12.49
C GLY A 24 -13.28 15.48 -12.15
N ALA A 25 -12.90 15.24 -10.89
CA ALA A 25 -12.50 13.90 -10.47
C ALA A 25 -13.69 12.93 -10.54
N LYS A 26 -13.40 11.66 -10.84
CA LYS A 26 -14.39 10.59 -10.86
C LYS A 26 -14.13 9.63 -9.70
N LEU A 27 -15.20 9.19 -9.04
CA LEU A 27 -15.11 8.17 -8.01
C LEU A 27 -14.82 6.81 -8.67
N GLU A 28 -13.58 6.35 -8.62
CA GLU A 28 -13.24 5.02 -9.15
C GLU A 28 -13.67 3.88 -8.23
N LYS A 29 -13.62 4.09 -6.91
CA LYS A 29 -13.95 3.10 -5.89
C LYS A 29 -14.59 3.78 -4.70
N GLU A 30 -15.68 3.19 -4.20
CA GLU A 30 -16.29 3.64 -2.95
C GLU A 30 -15.34 3.44 -1.76
N ARG A 31 -15.63 4.11 -0.66
CA ARG A 31 -14.89 3.91 0.58
C ARG A 31 -15.17 2.51 1.12
N PHE A 32 -14.11 1.73 1.34
CA PHE A 32 -14.19 0.43 2.00
C PHE A 32 -13.10 0.33 3.08
N TYR A 33 -13.25 -0.67 3.94
CA TYR A 33 -12.24 -1.00 4.93
C TYR A 33 -11.05 -1.71 4.27
N GLU A 34 -9.85 -1.19 4.51
CA GLU A 34 -8.59 -1.77 4.07
C GLU A 34 -7.77 -2.18 5.30
N GLU A 35 -7.42 -3.46 5.38
CA GLU A 35 -6.49 -3.97 6.39
C GLU A 35 -5.10 -4.14 5.77
N ASN A 36 -4.07 -3.66 6.45
CA ASN A 36 -2.69 -3.77 6.00
C ASN A 36 -1.85 -4.49 7.06
N THR A 37 -1.44 -5.72 6.77
CA THR A 37 -0.44 -6.44 7.58
C THR A 37 0.95 -6.22 6.97
N LEU A 38 1.88 -5.67 7.73
CA LEU A 38 3.28 -5.56 7.33
C LEU A 38 4.07 -6.75 7.86
N TYR A 39 4.95 -7.28 7.01
CA TYR A 39 5.87 -8.36 7.34
C TYR A 39 7.30 -7.83 7.28
N ASP A 40 8.11 -8.34 8.19
CA ASP A 40 9.56 -8.19 8.18
C ASP A 40 10.15 -9.44 8.82
N PHE A 41 11.44 -9.65 8.62
CA PHE A 41 12.19 -10.69 9.30
C PHE A 41 12.40 -10.30 10.77
N PRO A 42 12.69 -11.25 11.68
CA PRO A 42 13.07 -10.95 13.06
C PRO A 42 14.22 -9.93 13.17
N SER A 43 15.13 -9.91 12.19
CA SER A 43 16.25 -8.98 12.09
C SER A 43 15.86 -7.54 11.67
N LYS A 44 14.60 -7.31 11.32
CA LYS A 44 14.05 -6.06 10.77
C LYS A 44 14.78 -5.59 9.51
N SER A 45 15.19 -6.53 8.66
CA SER A 45 16.08 -6.24 7.53
C SER A 45 15.39 -5.42 6.44
N LEU A 46 14.08 -5.59 6.22
CA LEU A 46 13.32 -4.78 5.27
C LEU A 46 13.23 -3.34 5.77
N TYR A 47 12.85 -3.14 7.03
CA TYR A 47 12.78 -1.82 7.66
C TYR A 47 14.13 -1.08 7.57
N LYS A 48 15.23 -1.75 7.92
CA LYS A 48 16.60 -1.19 7.84
C LYS A 48 16.96 -0.76 6.41
N LYS A 49 16.49 -1.50 5.40
CA LYS A 49 16.66 -1.18 3.98
C LYS A 49 15.61 -0.19 3.46
N GLN A 50 14.73 0.33 4.31
CA GLN A 50 13.59 1.19 3.94
C GLN A 50 12.62 0.53 2.94
N GLN A 51 12.59 -0.80 2.94
CA GLN A 51 11.69 -1.64 2.16
C GLN A 51 10.49 -2.06 3.01
N ALA A 52 9.42 -2.53 2.37
CA ALA A 52 8.25 -3.06 3.07
C ALA A 52 7.62 -4.21 2.29
N LEU A 53 7.28 -5.29 2.98
CA LEU A 53 6.41 -6.34 2.47
C LEU A 53 5.03 -6.21 3.14
N ARG A 54 3.98 -6.12 2.34
CA ARG A 54 2.63 -5.83 2.82
C ARG A 54 1.62 -6.80 2.23
N LEU A 55 0.84 -7.43 3.10
CA LEU A 55 -0.40 -8.08 2.70
C LEU A 55 -1.55 -7.13 2.96
N ARG A 56 -2.17 -6.66 1.89
CA ARG A 56 -3.34 -5.80 1.91
C ARG A 56 -4.59 -6.62 1.68
N LYS A 57 -5.63 -6.41 2.49
CA LYS A 57 -6.95 -7.01 2.32
C LYS A 57 -7.99 -5.92 2.10
N MET A 58 -8.76 -6.08 1.03
CA MET A 58 -9.80 -5.15 0.61
C MET A 58 -11.02 -5.96 0.18
N ASN A 59 -12.11 -5.85 0.93
CA ASN A 59 -13.32 -6.66 0.71
C ASN A 59 -13.00 -8.17 0.65
N LYS A 60 -13.25 -8.81 -0.49
CA LYS A 60 -12.98 -10.24 -0.74
C LYS A 60 -11.64 -10.50 -1.46
N LYS A 61 -10.83 -9.47 -1.69
CA LYS A 61 -9.55 -9.56 -2.39
C LYS A 61 -8.39 -9.30 -1.45
N SER A 62 -7.27 -9.96 -1.73
CA SER A 62 -6.02 -9.78 -1.01
C SER A 62 -4.88 -9.57 -2.01
N PHE A 63 -3.93 -8.71 -1.66
CA PHE A 63 -2.79 -8.37 -2.50
C PHE A 63 -1.51 -8.42 -1.68
N LEU A 64 -0.46 -9.03 -2.23
CA LEU A 64 0.88 -8.96 -1.66
C LEU A 64 1.66 -7.91 -2.44
N THR A 65 2.20 -6.93 -1.73
CA THR A 65 3.01 -5.86 -2.30
C THR A 65 4.40 -5.86 -1.66
N PHE A 66 5.46 -5.90 -2.48
CA PHE A 66 6.79 -5.48 -2.06
C PHE A 66 7.03 -4.04 -2.50
N LYS A 67 7.45 -3.19 -1.57
CA LYS A 67 7.86 -1.80 -1.80
C LYS A 67 9.37 -1.68 -1.59
N GLY A 68 10.09 -1.25 -2.62
CA GLY A 68 11.51 -0.95 -2.58
C GLY A 68 11.86 0.29 -1.75
N PRO A 69 13.16 0.61 -1.61
CA PRO A 69 13.60 1.84 -0.96
C PRO A 69 13.11 3.08 -1.71
N PRO A 70 12.90 4.21 -1.02
CA PRO A 70 12.54 5.46 -1.67
C PRO A 70 13.66 5.98 -2.59
N LYS A 71 13.30 6.47 -3.77
CA LYS A 71 14.20 7.29 -4.61
C LYS A 71 14.26 8.72 -4.08
N LYS A 72 15.37 9.43 -4.35
CA LYS A 72 15.58 10.81 -3.89
C LYS A 72 14.51 11.74 -4.49
N SER A 73 13.65 12.30 -3.65
CA SER A 73 12.71 13.37 -4.00
C SER A 73 12.29 14.12 -2.74
N ARG A 74 12.18 15.46 -2.82
CA ARG A 74 11.71 16.30 -1.71
C ARG A 74 10.18 16.38 -1.62
N LYS A 75 9.47 16.07 -2.71
CA LYS A 75 8.02 16.29 -2.84
C LYS A 75 7.21 15.01 -2.97
N PHE A 76 7.82 13.94 -3.48
CA PHE A 76 7.11 12.73 -3.86
C PHE A 76 7.71 11.51 -3.19
N LYS A 77 6.85 10.55 -2.85
CA LYS A 77 7.29 9.21 -2.48
C LYS A 77 7.37 8.41 -3.76
N ILE A 78 8.60 8.09 -4.17
CA ILE A 78 8.88 7.35 -5.40
C ILE A 78 9.51 6.03 -5.01
N ARG A 79 8.85 4.92 -5.35
CA ARG A 79 9.33 3.57 -5.00
C ARG A 79 9.09 2.60 -6.16
N GLU A 80 9.96 1.62 -6.26
CA GLU A 80 9.66 0.45 -7.07
C GLU A 80 8.71 -0.46 -6.29
N GLU A 81 7.62 -0.86 -6.93
CA GLU A 81 6.62 -1.73 -6.35
C GLU A 81 6.35 -2.94 -7.25
N TYR A 82 6.22 -4.10 -6.60
CA TYR A 82 5.75 -5.34 -7.20
C TYR A 82 4.52 -5.79 -6.41
N GLU A 83 3.36 -5.82 -7.07
CA GLU A 83 2.10 -6.22 -6.47
C GLU A 83 1.48 -7.37 -7.24
N THR A 84 0.87 -8.31 -6.52
CA THR A 84 0.10 -9.41 -7.12
C THR A 84 -1.13 -9.73 -6.27
N GLU A 85 -2.21 -10.16 -6.94
CA GLU A 85 -3.42 -10.65 -6.28
C GLU A 85 -3.17 -12.05 -5.69
N VAL A 86 -3.64 -12.25 -4.47
CA VAL A 86 -3.46 -13.47 -3.69
C VAL A 86 -4.80 -14.18 -3.57
N LYS A 87 -4.96 -15.29 -4.26
CA LYS A 87 -6.19 -16.09 -4.22
C LYS A 87 -6.39 -16.83 -2.89
N ASN A 88 -5.31 -17.27 -2.24
CA ASN A 88 -5.37 -17.98 -0.96
C ASN A 88 -4.45 -17.32 0.09
N GLU A 89 -5.04 -16.39 0.83
CA GLU A 89 -4.36 -15.63 1.88
C GLU A 89 -3.76 -16.55 2.96
N LYS A 90 -4.48 -17.59 3.37
CA LYS A 90 -4.05 -18.51 4.44
C LYS A 90 -2.78 -19.25 4.04
N GLN A 91 -2.70 -19.75 2.81
CA GLN A 91 -1.50 -20.42 2.31
C GLN A 91 -0.34 -19.44 2.15
N LEU A 92 -0.59 -18.23 1.67
CA LEU A 92 0.46 -17.22 1.59
C LEU A 92 1.06 -16.91 2.97
N ARG A 93 0.24 -16.74 4.00
CA ARG A 93 0.73 -16.49 5.37
C ARG A 93 1.61 -17.64 5.88
N LYS A 94 1.26 -18.89 5.57
CA LYS A 94 2.10 -20.06 5.90
C LYS A 94 3.42 -20.03 5.14
N ILE A 95 3.39 -19.71 3.84
CA ILE A 95 4.61 -19.59 3.01
C ILE A 95 5.54 -18.53 3.60
N LEU A 96 5.04 -17.32 3.87
CA LEU A 96 5.83 -16.23 4.43
C LEU A 96 6.46 -16.64 5.77
N LYS A 97 5.66 -17.21 6.68
CA LYS A 97 6.15 -17.69 7.99
C LYS A 97 7.21 -18.79 7.87
N SER A 98 7.10 -19.67 6.88
CA SER A 98 8.11 -20.72 6.63
C SER A 98 9.40 -20.16 6.02
N LEU A 99 9.36 -19.00 5.36
CA LEU A 99 10.54 -18.35 4.79
C LEU A 99 11.29 -17.46 5.80
N GLY A 100 10.65 -17.04 6.88
CA GLY A 100 11.24 -16.25 7.98
C GLY A 100 10.39 -15.07 8.39
#